data_AF-A0A0H2TQY6-F1
#
_entry.id   AF-A0A0H2TQY6-F1
#
_cell.length_a   1.000
_cell.length_b   1.000
_cell.length_c   1.000
_cell.angle_alpha   90.00
_cell.angle_beta   90.00
_cell.angle_gamma   90.00
#
_symmetry.space_group_name_H-M   'P 1'
#
loop_
_entity.id
_entity.type
_entity.pdbx_description
1 polymer ?
#
loop_
_entity_poly.entity_id
_entity_poly.type
_entity_poly.pdbx_seq_one_letter_code
_entity_poly.pdbx_strand_id
1 'polypeptide(L)'
;MEATPQTMESAQIPPIESVIEELAARTESANLGVSASDSSHGPEPAAAAAQNSNGDSSMMPELPPALAAVRNKTTEEILADLNKSPLFMTELEDNDDVAALQALAYEGTPLENASDFKERGNECYRR
;
A
#
# COMPACT_ATOMS: atom_id res chain seq x y z
N MET A 1 31.50 46.69 -28.03
CA MET A 1 31.31 45.69 -26.95
C MET A 1 30.28 44.71 -27.46
N GLU A 2 30.75 43.66 -28.12
CA GLU A 2 29.91 42.62 -28.72
C GLU A 2 29.80 41.50 -27.68
N ALA A 3 28.58 41.19 -27.24
CA ALA A 3 28.33 40.14 -26.26
C ALA A 3 28.04 38.83 -27.00
N THR A 4 28.97 37.88 -26.90
CA THR A 4 28.81 36.50 -27.39
C THR A 4 27.71 35.79 -26.60
N PRO A 5 26.77 35.06 -27.24
CA PRO A 5 25.81 34.25 -26.51
C PRO A 5 26.50 33.00 -25.95
N GLN A 6 26.42 32.83 -24.62
CA GLN A 6 26.89 31.67 -23.90
C GLN A 6 25.92 30.51 -24.17
N THR A 7 26.37 29.52 -24.96
CA THR A 7 25.67 28.25 -25.16
C THR A 7 25.51 27.57 -23.80
N MET A 8 24.29 27.55 -23.27
CA MET A 8 23.97 26.75 -22.09
C MET A 8 23.94 25.28 -22.50
N GLU A 9 24.99 24.57 -22.10
CA GLU A 9 25.11 23.12 -22.20
C GLU A 9 23.92 22.49 -21.46
N SER A 10 23.02 21.84 -22.23
CA SER A 10 21.92 21.09 -21.66
C SER A 10 22.51 19.95 -20.84
N ALA A 11 22.20 19.92 -19.54
CA ALA A 11 22.54 18.78 -18.69
C ALA A 11 21.82 17.53 -19.22
N GLN A 12 22.53 16.74 -20.02
CA GLN A 12 22.05 15.47 -20.54
C GLN A 12 21.82 14.54 -19.36
N ILE A 13 20.56 14.32 -19.02
CA ILE A 13 20.17 13.33 -18.01
C ILE A 13 20.68 11.97 -18.53
N PRO A 14 21.45 11.21 -17.72
CA PRO A 14 21.95 9.91 -18.16
C PRO A 14 20.78 8.96 -18.46
N PRO A 15 20.94 8.05 -19.44
CA PRO A 15 19.92 7.06 -19.76
C PRO A 15 19.61 6.22 -18.52
N ILE A 16 18.33 5.90 -18.30
CA ILE A 16 17.83 5.20 -17.10
C ILE A 16 18.57 3.87 -16.86
N GLU A 17 18.99 3.20 -17.94
CA GLU A 17 19.74 1.94 -17.89
C GLU A 17 21.06 2.06 -17.10
N SER A 18 21.80 3.17 -17.23
CA SER A 18 23.08 3.33 -16.52
C SER A 18 22.89 3.55 -15.02
N VAL A 19 21.77 4.16 -14.63
CA VAL A 19 21.43 4.41 -13.21
C VAL A 19 21.02 3.11 -12.53
N ILE A 20 20.30 2.24 -13.24
CA ILE A 20 19.89 0.91 -12.75
C ILE A 20 21.12 0.04 -12.51
N GLU A 21 22.09 0.06 -13.42
CA GLU A 21 23.30 -0.75 -13.30
C GLU A 21 24.21 -0.28 -12.15
N GLU A 22 24.31 1.03 -11.91
CA GLU A 22 25.03 1.58 -10.75
C GLU A 22 24.37 1.16 -9.42
N LEU A 23 23.04 1.18 -9.34
CA LEU A 23 22.31 0.77 -8.14
C LEU A 23 22.46 -0.73 -7.86
N ALA A 24 22.44 -1.57 -8.90
CA ALA A 24 22.65 -3.01 -8.78
C ALA A 24 24.05 -3.34 -8.23
N ALA A 25 25.10 -2.69 -8.75
CA ALA A 25 26.47 -2.88 -8.30
C ALA A 25 26.68 -2.50 -6.82
N ARG A 26 25.91 -1.54 -6.30
CA ARG A 26 26.00 -1.10 -4.89
C ARG A 26 25.35 -2.08 -3.93
N THR A 27 24.36 -2.86 -4.37
CA THR A 27 23.68 -3.86 -3.53
C THR A 27 24.55 -5.10 -3.30
N GLU A 28 25.34 -5.53 -4.27
CA GLU A 28 26.25 -6.69 -4.12
C GLU A 28 27.37 -6.46 -3.09
N SER A 29 27.75 -5.20 -2.85
CA SER A 29 28.78 -4.86 -1.87
C SER A 29 28.31 -4.92 -0.41
N ALA A 30 27.00 -5.06 -0.15
CA ALA A 30 26.43 -4.98 1.20
C ALA A 30 26.14 -6.32 1.88
N ASN A 31 26.37 -7.47 1.22
CA ASN A 31 25.93 -8.78 1.74
C ASN A 31 27.03 -9.67 2.36
N LEU A 32 28.11 -9.09 2.90
CA LEU A 32 29.06 -9.88 3.70
C LEU A 32 29.16 -9.32 5.12
N GLY A 33 28.32 -9.86 6.01
CA GLY A 33 28.61 -9.83 7.45
C GLY A 33 27.41 -9.77 8.37
N VAL A 34 26.81 -10.92 8.67
CA VAL A 34 26.78 -11.42 10.06
C VAL A 34 26.35 -12.88 10.08
N SER A 35 27.27 -13.68 10.62
CA SER A 35 27.24 -15.13 10.70
C SER A 35 26.31 -15.65 11.77
N ALA A 36 25.88 -16.89 11.52
CA ALA A 36 25.24 -17.82 12.43
C ALA A 36 25.99 -18.03 13.76
N SER A 37 25.20 -18.29 14.80
CA SER A 37 25.55 -19.04 16.02
C SER A 37 24.28 -19.80 16.40
N ASP A 38 24.10 -21.05 15.95
CA ASP A 38 24.51 -22.28 16.63
C ASP A 38 24.30 -22.25 18.15
N SER A 39 23.23 -22.90 18.59
CA SER A 39 23.10 -23.39 19.97
C SER A 39 22.33 -24.69 19.93
N SER A 40 23.06 -25.72 20.31
CA SER A 40 22.71 -27.13 20.38
C SER A 40 21.57 -27.40 21.38
N HIS A 41 20.61 -28.22 20.95
CA HIS A 41 19.80 -29.00 21.89
C HIS A 41 19.58 -30.40 21.30
N GLY A 42 20.11 -31.41 21.98
CA GLY A 42 19.98 -32.82 21.62
C GLY A 42 18.54 -33.34 21.81
N PRO A 43 18.24 -34.57 21.33
CA PRO A 43 16.88 -35.04 21.19
C PRO A 43 16.39 -35.77 22.46
N GLU A 44 15.23 -35.39 22.98
CA GLU A 44 14.47 -36.25 23.90
C GLU A 44 12.96 -36.14 23.57
N PRO A 45 12.19 -37.25 23.60
CA PRO A 45 11.02 -37.41 22.75
C PRO A 45 9.67 -37.12 23.43
N ALA A 46 8.69 -36.92 22.55
CA ALA A 46 7.26 -37.22 22.69
C ALA A 46 6.39 -36.36 23.63
N ALA A 47 5.32 -35.88 22.99
CA ALA A 47 3.98 -35.62 23.48
C ALA A 47 3.61 -34.18 23.89
N ALA A 48 2.52 -33.77 23.23
CA ALA A 48 1.48 -32.85 23.67
C ALA A 48 1.61 -31.35 23.33
N ALA A 49 0.65 -30.95 22.50
CA ALA A 49 -0.01 -29.65 22.43
C ALA A 49 0.82 -28.46 21.91
N ALA A 50 0.61 -28.16 20.62
CA ALA A 50 0.71 -26.80 20.11
C ALA A 50 -0.38 -25.96 20.79
N GLN A 51 -0.06 -25.44 21.97
CA GLN A 51 -0.82 -24.38 22.62
C GLN A 51 -0.48 -23.09 21.89
N ASN A 52 -1.40 -22.66 21.02
CA ASN A 52 -1.38 -21.32 20.45
C ASN A 52 -1.55 -20.33 21.61
N SER A 53 -0.43 -19.79 22.08
CA SER A 53 -0.37 -18.83 23.17
C SER A 53 -1.10 -17.55 22.74
N ASN A 54 -2.32 -17.37 23.26
CA ASN A 54 -2.90 -16.06 23.46
C ASN A 54 -1.95 -15.29 24.40
N GLY A 55 -0.97 -14.62 23.79
CA GLY A 55 -0.02 -13.76 24.46
C GLY A 55 -0.73 -12.60 25.13
N ASP A 56 -0.35 -12.37 26.38
CA ASP A 56 -0.76 -11.32 27.30
C ASP A 56 -1.19 -9.99 26.62
N SER A 57 -2.50 -9.82 26.45
CA SER A 57 -3.14 -8.61 25.91
C SER A 57 -3.22 -7.45 26.92
N SER A 58 -2.50 -7.53 28.04
CA SER A 58 -2.54 -6.56 29.15
C SER A 58 -1.87 -5.22 28.81
N MET A 59 -0.98 -5.19 27.82
CA MET A 59 -0.18 -4.00 27.47
C MET A 59 -0.48 -3.39 26.10
N MET A 60 -1.46 -3.94 25.35
CA MET A 60 -1.78 -3.46 24.00
C MET A 60 -3.14 -2.75 24.01
N PRO A 61 -3.25 -1.56 23.39
CA PRO A 61 -4.53 -0.87 23.27
C PRO A 61 -5.57 -1.80 22.66
N GLU A 62 -6.76 -1.82 23.26
CA GLU A 62 -7.84 -2.62 22.72
C GLU A 62 -8.19 -2.14 21.32
N LEU A 63 -8.38 -3.08 20.39
CA LEU A 63 -8.77 -2.78 19.02
C LEU A 63 -10.07 -1.96 19.02
N PRO A 64 -10.19 -0.95 18.14
CA PRO A 64 -11.42 -0.19 18.03
C PRO A 64 -12.59 -1.13 17.68
N PRO A 65 -13.82 -0.86 18.15
CA PRO A 65 -14.97 -1.74 17.94
C PRO A 65 -15.21 -2.10 16.47
N ALA A 66 -14.87 -1.20 15.54
CA ALA A 66 -14.99 -1.41 14.10
C ALA A 66 -14.12 -2.57 13.58
N LEU A 67 -13.03 -2.92 14.26
CA LEU A 67 -12.10 -3.99 13.87
C LEU A 67 -12.29 -5.29 14.67
N ALA A 68 -13.30 -5.36 15.56
CA ALA A 68 -13.54 -6.53 16.40
C ALA A 68 -13.81 -7.81 15.57
N ALA A 69 -14.44 -7.67 14.40
CA ALA A 69 -14.72 -8.79 13.48
C ALA A 69 -13.45 -9.41 12.85
N VAL A 70 -12.35 -8.66 12.82
CA VAL A 70 -11.07 -9.08 12.22
C VAL A 70 -10.19 -9.80 13.25
N ARG A 71 -10.47 -9.64 14.55
CA ARG A 71 -9.66 -10.16 15.67
C ARG A 71 -9.42 -11.66 15.65
N ASN A 72 -10.36 -12.44 15.12
CA ASN A 72 -10.30 -13.90 15.11
C ASN A 72 -9.82 -14.48 13.77
N LYS A 73 -9.42 -13.63 12.81
CA LYS A 73 -8.93 -14.07 11.49
C LYS A 73 -7.41 -14.21 11.52
N THR A 74 -6.90 -15.18 10.77
CA THR A 74 -5.46 -15.32 10.50
C THR A 74 -4.97 -14.20 9.58
N THR A 75 -3.66 -13.92 9.59
CA THR A 75 -3.09 -12.85 8.76
C THR A 75 -3.35 -13.10 7.27
N GLU A 76 -3.29 -14.34 6.82
CA GLU A 76 -3.56 -14.74 5.44
C GLU A 76 -5.02 -14.47 5.05
N GLU A 77 -5.97 -14.77 5.94
CA GLU A 77 -7.39 -14.48 5.71
C GLU A 77 -7.66 -12.97 5.66
N ILE A 78 -7.02 -12.19 6.54
CA ILE A 78 -7.15 -10.72 6.53
C ILE A 78 -6.62 -10.14 5.24
N LEU A 79 -5.45 -10.61 4.78
CA LEU A 79 -4.84 -10.15 3.55
C LEU A 79 -5.69 -10.53 2.32
N ALA A 80 -6.25 -11.74 2.31
CA ALA A 80 -7.16 -12.18 1.25
C ALA A 80 -8.44 -11.34 1.23
N ASP A 81 -9.00 -11.00 2.39
CA ASP A 81 -10.18 -10.13 2.48
C ASP A 81 -9.90 -8.69 2.08
N LEU A 82 -8.73 -8.15 2.44
CA LEU A 82 -8.31 -6.83 2.00
C LEU A 82 -8.13 -6.77 0.49
N ASN A 83 -7.53 -7.81 -0.13
CA ASN A 83 -7.36 -7.88 -1.59
C ASN A 83 -8.68 -7.90 -2.36
N LYS A 84 -9.81 -8.27 -1.74
CA LYS A 84 -11.13 -8.17 -2.39
C LYS A 84 -11.62 -6.73 -2.47
N SER A 85 -11.15 -5.85 -1.59
CA SER A 85 -11.54 -4.45 -1.62
C SER A 85 -10.76 -3.72 -2.72
N PRO A 86 -11.43 -2.91 -3.56
CA PRO A 86 -10.76 -2.20 -4.64
C PRO A 86 -9.70 -1.19 -4.16
N LEU A 87 -9.71 -0.81 -2.87
CA LEU A 87 -8.71 0.08 -2.29
C LEU A 87 -7.37 -0.60 -2.01
N PHE A 88 -7.35 -1.93 -1.92
CA PHE A 88 -6.16 -2.70 -1.54
C PHE A 88 -5.86 -3.87 -2.48
N MET A 89 -6.70 -4.14 -3.50
CA MET A 89 -6.44 -5.20 -4.47
C MET A 89 -5.16 -4.92 -5.25
N THR A 90 -4.38 -5.96 -5.51
CA THR A 90 -3.15 -5.86 -6.30
C THR A 90 -3.38 -6.07 -7.80
N GLU A 91 -4.49 -6.71 -8.17
CA GLU A 91 -4.84 -7.04 -9.55
C GLU A 91 -6.29 -6.62 -9.83
N LEU A 92 -6.54 -6.09 -11.03
CA LEU A 92 -7.86 -5.61 -11.42
C LEU A 92 -8.74 -6.77 -11.85
N GLU A 93 -9.73 -7.08 -11.01
CA GLU A 93 -10.78 -8.06 -11.29
C GLU A 93 -12.09 -7.36 -11.65
N ASP A 94 -12.90 -7.99 -12.51
CA ASP A 94 -14.25 -7.52 -12.81
C ASP A 94 -15.20 -7.90 -11.65
N ASN A 95 -15.30 -7.00 -10.66
CA ASN A 95 -16.22 -7.13 -9.52
C ASN A 95 -17.12 -5.88 -9.38
N ASP A 96 -18.26 -6.04 -8.69
CA ASP A 96 -19.25 -4.97 -8.53
C ASP A 96 -18.70 -3.75 -7.78
N ASP A 97 -17.77 -3.95 -6.84
CA ASP A 97 -17.17 -2.88 -6.05
C ASP A 97 -16.27 -1.97 -6.92
N VAL A 98 -15.51 -2.56 -7.84
CA VAL A 98 -14.72 -1.86 -8.86
C VAL A 98 -15.64 -1.12 -9.83
N ALA A 99 -16.71 -1.77 -10.30
CA ALA A 99 -17.67 -1.14 -11.21
C ALA A 99 -18.36 0.07 -10.57
N ALA A 100 -18.71 -0.02 -9.28
CA ALA A 100 -19.28 1.10 -8.53
C ALA A 100 -18.33 2.30 -8.46
N LEU A 101 -17.06 2.08 -8.13
CA LEU A 101 -16.06 3.16 -8.10
C LEU A 101 -15.79 3.74 -9.49
N GLN A 102 -15.78 2.92 -10.53
CA GLN A 102 -15.67 3.40 -11.90
C GLN A 102 -16.88 4.26 -12.30
N ALA A 103 -18.08 3.86 -11.93
CA ALA A 103 -19.28 4.66 -12.18
C ALA A 103 -19.20 6.04 -11.52
N LEU A 104 -18.67 6.13 -10.29
CA LEU A 104 -18.44 7.42 -9.61
C LEU A 104 -17.47 8.32 -10.38
N ALA A 105 -16.46 7.74 -11.05
CA ALA A 105 -15.52 8.51 -11.86
C ALA A 105 -16.19 9.14 -13.10
N TYR A 106 -17.35 8.63 -13.52
CA TYR A 106 -18.15 9.16 -14.63
C TYR A 106 -19.43 9.86 -14.17
N GLU A 107 -19.62 10.09 -12.87
CA GLU A 107 -20.75 10.86 -12.34
C GLU A 107 -20.53 12.37 -12.57
N GLY A 108 -20.78 12.79 -13.81
CA GLY A 108 -20.75 14.19 -14.23
C GLY A 108 -19.36 14.80 -14.33
N THR A 109 -19.19 15.77 -15.22
CA THR A 109 -17.99 16.61 -15.23
C THR A 109 -17.98 17.52 -13.99
N PRO A 110 -16.80 17.98 -13.52
CA PRO A 110 -16.75 18.94 -12.41
C PRO A 110 -17.61 20.20 -12.63
N LEU A 111 -17.76 20.64 -13.89
CA LEU A 111 -18.60 21.78 -14.26
C LEU A 111 -20.09 21.49 -14.12
N GLU A 112 -20.54 20.32 -14.56
CA GLU A 112 -21.93 19.86 -14.41
C GLU A 112 -22.27 19.70 -12.93
N ASN A 113 -21.41 19.01 -12.17
CA ASN A 113 -21.61 18.83 -10.72
C ASN A 113 -21.73 20.18 -10.01
N ALA A 114 -20.84 21.14 -10.30
CA ALA A 114 -20.91 22.48 -9.72
C ALA A 114 -22.19 23.24 -10.12
N SER A 115 -22.65 23.06 -11.36
CA SER A 115 -23.89 23.69 -11.85
C SER A 115 -25.12 23.09 -11.17
N ASP A 116 -25.17 21.77 -11.03
CA ASP A 116 -26.24 21.05 -10.34
C ASP A 116 -26.32 21.43 -8.86
N PHE A 117 -25.18 21.56 -8.16
CA PHE A 117 -25.15 22.07 -6.78
C PHE A 117 -25.71 23.48 -6.68
N LYS A 118 -25.38 24.37 -7.63
CA LYS A 118 -25.90 25.74 -7.67
C LYS A 118 -27.41 25.75 -7.88
N GLU A 119 -27.93 24.99 -8.84
CA GLU A 119 -29.34 24.98 -9.19
C GLU A 119 -30.19 24.33 -8.08
N ARG A 120 -29.85 23.10 -7.69
CA ARG A 120 -30.56 22.37 -6.61
C ARG A 120 -30.40 23.04 -5.25
N GLY A 121 -29.23 23.62 -4.97
CA GLY A 121 -28.98 24.37 -3.74
C GLY A 121 -29.87 25.62 -3.64
N ASN A 122 -30.02 26.36 -4.74
CA ASN A 122 -30.88 27.54 -4.79
C ASN A 122 -32.38 27.18 -4.71
N GLU A 123 -32.79 26.06 -5.30
CA GLU A 123 -34.15 25.53 -5.17
C GLU A 123 -34.49 25.14 -3.72
N CYS A 124 -33.54 24.55 -2.98
CA CYS A 124 -33.73 24.21 -1.57
C CYS A 124 -33.93 25.45 -0.67
N TYR A 125 -33.36 26.61 -1.04
CA TYR A 125 -33.49 27.86 -0.28
C TYR A 125 -34.75 28.66 -0.64
N ARG A 126 -35.38 28.41 -1.80
CA ARG A 126 -36.51 29.20 -2.29
C ARG A 126 -37.87 28.82 -1.67
N ARG A 127 -37.90 27.95 -0.67
CA ARG A 127 -39.11 27.59 0.09
C ARG A 127 -39.48 28.62 1.14
#